data_AF-A0A131MBP2-F1
#
_entry.id   AF-A0A131MBP2-F1
#
_cell.length_a   1.000
_cell.length_b   1.000
_cell.length_c   1.000
_cell.angle_alpha   90.00
_cell.angle_beta   90.00
_cell.angle_gamma   90.00
#
_symmetry.space_group_name_H-M   'P 1'
#
loop_
_entity.id
_entity.type
_entity.pdbx_description
1 polymer ?
#
loop_
_entity_poly.entity_id
_entity_poly.type
_entity_poly.pdbx_seq_one_letter_code
_entity_poly.pdbx_strand_id
1 'polypeptide(L)'
;MFSAQLVGDYVLQLELSYKISEDGILVTKSTMLEVGVTAKEPFTVTSTVMNMNGIPMTSILNNCDHILNASIQSAASIVISSVEFLMADVVTLCDTINGGSGKNLNDKVHSEEVICYSAVIRVLVKEDESETPLGRMSVEWRRAVPNSCPVRSVAPLCRIPVLACPISISSHIKTNPAIVRQPIEICFELKSHSKEAVEISTNFDLNDVFMFSGERKVTMTVLPGATRRVTVVVMALSAGRLNFPKISLKSPQISDQTLQQSLRTLPAAIFVLPKAKDLAPHP
;
A
#
# COMPACT_ATOMS: atom_id res chain seq x y z
N MET A 1 -8.68 -22.53 16.45
CA MET A 1 -8.87 -23.85 15.81
C MET A 1 -8.44 -23.70 14.36
N PHE A 2 -7.28 -24.25 13.97
CA PHE A 2 -6.83 -24.21 12.58
C PHE A 2 -7.60 -25.28 11.79
N SER A 3 -8.61 -24.85 11.03
CA SER A 3 -9.29 -25.69 10.06
C SER A 3 -8.44 -25.69 8.79
N ALA A 4 -7.91 -26.84 8.38
CA ALA A 4 -7.37 -26.99 7.03
C ALA A 4 -8.47 -26.60 6.03
N GLN A 5 -8.14 -25.75 5.06
CA GLN A 5 -9.06 -25.40 3.98
C GLN A 5 -9.20 -26.63 3.08
N LEU A 6 -10.26 -27.39 3.32
CA LEU A 6 -10.68 -28.49 2.47
C LEU A 6 -11.31 -27.88 1.21
N VAL A 7 -10.52 -27.78 0.13
CA VAL A 7 -10.96 -27.39 -1.21
C VAL A 7 -10.95 -28.64 -2.08
N GLY A 8 -12.02 -28.87 -2.82
CA GLY A 8 -12.17 -30.04 -3.68
C GLY A 8 -13.53 -30.69 -3.58
N ASP A 9 -13.66 -31.84 -4.23
CA ASP A 9 -14.87 -32.64 -4.22
C ASP A 9 -14.81 -33.69 -3.10
N TYR A 10 -15.83 -33.69 -2.27
CA TYR A 10 -16.00 -34.61 -1.15
C TYR A 10 -17.25 -35.43 -1.37
N VAL A 11 -17.22 -36.69 -0.94
CA VAL A 11 -18.42 -37.51 -0.81
C VAL A 11 -18.66 -37.70 0.67
N LEU A 12 -19.74 -37.11 1.17
CA LEU A 12 -20.21 -37.33 2.53
C LEU A 12 -21.08 -38.58 2.55
N GLN A 13 -20.73 -39.54 3.40
CA GLN A 13 -21.58 -40.69 3.67
C GLN A 13 -22.45 -40.38 4.88
N LEU A 14 -23.76 -40.29 4.65
CA LEU A 14 -24.77 -40.00 5.66
C LEU A 14 -25.55 -41.27 5.97
N GLU A 15 -25.49 -41.70 7.23
CA GLU A 15 -26.34 -42.79 7.70
C GLU A 15 -27.71 -42.22 8.12
N LEU A 16 -28.77 -42.66 7.44
CA LEU A 16 -30.14 -42.33 7.79
C LEU A 16 -30.79 -43.54 8.48
N SER A 17 -31.01 -43.43 9.78
CA SER A 17 -31.77 -44.40 10.57
C SER A 17 -33.15 -43.87 10.91
N TYR A 18 -34.20 -44.63 10.57
CA TYR A 18 -35.58 -44.27 10.86
C TYR A 18 -36.41 -45.50 11.26
N LYS A 19 -37.49 -45.26 12.01
CA LYS A 19 -38.40 -46.29 12.49
C LYS A 19 -39.68 -46.26 11.67
N ILE A 20 -40.06 -47.39 11.07
CA ILE A 20 -41.34 -47.59 10.41
C ILE A 20 -42.15 -48.61 11.20
N SER A 21 -43.46 -48.38 11.32
CA SER A 21 -44.41 -49.37 11.82
C SER A 21 -44.97 -50.14 10.63
N GLU A 22 -44.46 -51.36 10.41
CA GLU A 22 -45.01 -52.34 9.47
C GLU A 22 -45.73 -53.40 10.31
N ASP A 23 -47.02 -53.63 10.04
CA ASP A 23 -47.87 -54.64 10.72
C ASP A 23 -47.88 -54.58 12.26
N GLY A 24 -47.83 -53.37 12.83
CA GLY A 24 -47.86 -53.15 14.29
C GLY A 24 -46.52 -53.40 14.99
N ILE A 25 -45.46 -53.71 14.24
CA ILE A 25 -44.09 -53.90 14.74
C ILE A 25 -43.23 -52.69 14.32
N LEU A 26 -42.56 -52.06 15.29
CA LEU A 26 -41.60 -50.98 15.04
C LEU A 26 -40.28 -51.56 14.51
N VAL A 27 -40.05 -51.45 13.21
CA VAL A 27 -38.81 -51.87 12.55
C VAL A 27 -37.89 -50.66 12.36
N THR A 28 -36.62 -50.80 12.72
CA THR A 28 -35.59 -49.78 12.43
C THR A 28 -34.94 -50.11 11.09
N LYS A 29 -35.04 -49.19 10.12
CA LYS A 29 -34.35 -49.28 8.83
C LYS A 29 -33.20 -48.26 8.84
N SER A 30 -32.01 -48.71 8.47
CA SER A 30 -30.85 -47.83 8.22
C SER A 30 -30.46 -47.91 6.76
N THR A 31 -30.12 -46.78 6.16
CA THR A 31 -29.60 -46.69 4.80
C THR A 31 -28.45 -45.69 4.75
N MET A 32 -27.48 -45.95 3.88
CA MET A 32 -26.37 -45.05 3.61
C MET A 32 -26.72 -44.20 2.38
N LEU A 33 -26.68 -42.88 2.55
CA LEU A 33 -26.81 -41.92 1.48
C LEU A 33 -25.45 -41.28 1.20
N GLU A 34 -25.03 -41.28 -0.07
CA GLU A 34 -23.85 -40.55 -0.50
C GLU A 34 -24.25 -39.16 -1.00
N VAL A 35 -23.65 -38.11 -0.45
CA VAL A 35 -23.87 -36.73 -0.84
C VAL A 35 -22.56 -36.11 -1.31
N GLY A 36 -22.49 -35.78 -2.59
CA GLY A 36 -21.38 -35.01 -3.16
C GLY A 36 -21.40 -33.56 -2.68
N VAL A 37 -20.27 -33.06 -2.21
CA VAL A 37 -20.06 -31.68 -1.77
C VAL A 37 -18.79 -31.14 -2.40
N THR A 38 -18.91 -30.10 -3.22
CA THR A 38 -17.75 -29.36 -3.75
C THR A 38 -17.46 -28.16 -2.86
N ALA A 39 -16.32 -28.18 -2.18
CA ALA A 39 -15.84 -27.03 -1.44
C ALA A 39 -14.93 -26.17 -2.32
N LYS A 40 -15.27 -24.89 -2.45
CA LYS A 40 -14.49 -23.89 -3.19
C LYS A 40 -13.80 -22.93 -2.24
N GLU A 41 -12.68 -22.36 -2.67
CA GLU A 41 -12.10 -21.22 -1.97
C GLU A 41 -13.13 -20.07 -1.91
N PRO A 42 -13.29 -19.42 -0.75
CA PRO A 42 -14.28 -18.36 -0.58
C PRO A 42 -13.89 -17.09 -1.30
N PHE A 43 -12.58 -16.83 -1.43
CA PHE A 43 -11.99 -15.70 -2.11
C PHE A 43 -10.52 -15.98 -2.40
N THR A 44 -9.97 -15.22 -3.34
CA THR A 44 -8.55 -15.20 -3.67
C THR A 44 -7.95 -13.86 -3.26
N VAL A 45 -6.74 -13.87 -2.71
CA VAL A 45 -6.00 -12.66 -2.38
C VAL A 45 -4.87 -12.47 -3.37
N THR A 46 -4.80 -11.29 -3.97
CA THR A 46 -3.68 -10.85 -4.82
C THR A 46 -3.07 -9.59 -4.23
N SER A 47 -1.77 -9.37 -4.45
CA SER A 47 -1.11 -8.17 -3.93
C SER A 47 -0.12 -7.58 -4.92
N THR A 48 -0.04 -6.25 -4.92
CA THR A 48 0.81 -5.45 -5.78
C THR A 48 1.43 -4.31 -4.98
N VAL A 49 2.59 -3.85 -5.41
CA VAL A 49 3.24 -2.67 -4.81
C VAL A 49 3.21 -1.53 -5.81
N MET A 50 2.96 -0.33 -5.31
CA MET A 50 2.92 0.90 -6.07
C MET A 50 3.86 1.93 -5.46
N ASN A 51 4.33 2.87 -6.28
CA ASN A 51 4.99 4.05 -5.75
C ASN A 51 3.96 4.98 -5.04
N MET A 52 4.45 6.04 -4.41
CA MET A 52 3.61 7.04 -3.73
C MET A 52 2.66 7.80 -4.66
N ASN A 53 2.79 7.63 -5.98
CA ASN A 53 1.92 8.21 -7.00
C ASN A 53 0.88 7.21 -7.54
N GLY A 54 0.78 6.02 -6.95
CA GLY A 54 -0.20 4.99 -7.33
C GLY A 54 0.15 4.20 -8.60
N ILE A 55 1.41 4.24 -9.04
CA ILE A 55 1.87 3.49 -10.22
C ILE A 55 2.42 2.14 -9.78
N PRO A 56 1.91 1.00 -10.31
CA PRO A 56 2.42 -0.33 -10.02
C PRO A 56 3.92 -0.49 -10.32
N MET A 57 4.61 -1.24 -9.48
CA MET A 57 6.05 -1.45 -9.54
C MET A 57 6.39 -2.94 -9.63
N THR A 58 7.39 -3.26 -10.45
CA THR A 58 7.97 -4.61 -10.55
C THR A 58 9.20 -4.81 -9.65
N SER A 59 9.70 -3.73 -9.05
CA SER A 59 10.80 -3.71 -8.09
C SER A 59 10.67 -2.46 -7.22
N ILE A 60 11.19 -2.51 -6.00
CA ILE A 60 11.12 -1.40 -5.04
C ILE A 60 12.51 -0.93 -4.64
N LEU A 61 12.59 0.32 -4.20
CA LEU A 61 13.81 0.86 -3.60
C LEU A 61 13.85 0.52 -2.11
N ASN A 62 14.98 0.00 -1.67
CA ASN A 62 15.28 -0.16 -0.24
C ASN A 62 15.20 1.20 0.48
N ASN A 63 14.86 1.23 1.76
CA ASN A 63 14.78 2.45 2.59
C ASN A 63 13.77 3.52 2.13
N CYS A 64 12.93 3.24 1.14
CA CYS A 64 11.89 4.15 0.65
C CYS A 64 10.49 3.64 1.00
N ASP A 65 9.54 4.56 1.07
CA ASP A 65 8.13 4.24 1.29
C ASP A 65 7.45 3.85 -0.04
N HIS A 66 6.59 2.83 0.05
CA HIS A 66 5.79 2.31 -1.06
C HIS A 66 4.38 2.01 -0.58
N ILE A 67 3.43 1.89 -1.50
CA ILE A 67 2.05 1.51 -1.20
C ILE A 67 1.88 0.03 -1.56
N LEU A 68 1.65 -0.80 -0.55
CA LEU A 68 1.20 -2.18 -0.74
C LEU A 68 -0.32 -2.16 -0.91
N ASN A 69 -0.83 -2.77 -1.97
CA ASN A 69 -2.24 -3.00 -2.17
C ASN A 69 -2.53 -4.51 -2.19
N ALA A 70 -3.52 -4.94 -1.42
CA ALA A 70 -4.00 -6.31 -1.39
C ALA A 70 -5.49 -6.34 -1.79
N SER A 71 -5.78 -7.05 -2.87
CA SER A 71 -7.11 -7.20 -3.43
C SER A 71 -7.68 -8.56 -3.08
N ILE A 72 -8.88 -8.58 -2.51
CA ILE A 72 -9.65 -9.78 -2.21
C ILE A 72 -10.74 -9.90 -3.27
N GLN A 73 -10.62 -10.90 -4.15
CA GLN A 73 -11.66 -11.26 -5.11
C GLN A 73 -12.52 -12.36 -4.52
N SER A 74 -13.81 -12.09 -4.32
CA SER A 74 -14.70 -13.03 -3.65
C SER A 74 -15.36 -13.99 -4.63
N ALA A 75 -15.33 -15.30 -4.34
CA ALA A 75 -16.05 -16.33 -5.11
C ALA A 75 -17.48 -16.58 -4.57
N ALA A 76 -17.84 -15.92 -3.46
CA ALA A 76 -19.16 -15.98 -2.85
C ALA A 76 -19.45 -14.68 -2.07
N SER A 77 -20.70 -14.42 -1.74
CA SER A 77 -21.02 -13.26 -0.89
C SER A 77 -20.51 -13.46 0.54
N ILE A 78 -19.63 -12.57 1.00
CA ILE A 78 -18.99 -12.60 2.31
C ILE A 78 -19.11 -11.25 3.02
N VAL A 79 -18.90 -11.27 4.34
CA VAL A 79 -18.76 -10.09 5.18
C VAL A 79 -17.41 -10.17 5.87
N ILE A 80 -16.56 -9.17 5.62
CA ILE A 80 -15.22 -9.07 6.23
C ILE A 80 -15.35 -8.23 7.51
N SER A 81 -14.88 -8.80 8.62
CA SER A 81 -14.92 -8.19 9.95
C SER A 81 -13.57 -7.66 10.42
N SER A 82 -12.47 -8.21 9.90
CA SER A 82 -11.14 -7.68 10.20
C SER A 82 -10.14 -8.03 9.11
N VAL A 83 -9.21 -7.11 8.86
CA VAL A 83 -8.04 -7.30 8.02
C VAL A 83 -6.81 -6.92 8.81
N GLU A 84 -5.76 -7.72 8.71
CA GLU A 84 -4.48 -7.50 9.36
C GLU A 84 -3.33 -7.84 8.42
N PHE A 85 -2.38 -6.92 8.28
CA PHE A 85 -1.15 -7.09 7.53
C PHE A 85 -0.06 -7.68 8.45
N LEU A 86 0.24 -8.97 8.28
CA LEU A 86 1.28 -9.70 9.00
C LEU A 86 2.60 -9.60 8.21
N MET A 87 3.32 -8.50 8.41
CA MET A 87 4.53 -8.17 7.63
C MET A 87 5.71 -9.11 7.92
N ALA A 88 6.58 -9.28 6.91
CA ALA A 88 7.88 -9.91 7.12
C ALA A 88 8.80 -8.99 7.94
N ASP A 89 9.83 -9.56 8.59
CA ASP A 89 10.70 -8.84 9.55
C ASP A 89 11.41 -7.62 8.94
N VAL A 90 11.66 -7.63 7.64
CA VAL A 90 12.32 -6.53 6.89
C VAL A 90 11.34 -5.47 6.39
N VAL A 91 10.04 -5.62 6.68
CA VAL A 91 8.98 -4.72 6.21
C VAL A 91 8.31 -4.03 7.39
N THR A 92 8.33 -2.71 7.39
CA THR A 92 7.69 -1.88 8.40
C THR A 92 6.43 -1.23 7.83
N LEU A 93 5.32 -1.31 8.56
CA LEU A 93 4.12 -0.51 8.27
C LEU A 93 4.37 0.93 8.75
N CYS A 94 4.36 1.88 7.82
CA CYS A 94 4.61 3.29 8.12
C CYS A 94 3.36 4.01 8.65
N ASP A 95 2.17 3.49 8.34
CA ASP A 95 0.91 3.99 8.89
C ASP A 95 0.24 2.88 9.71
N THR A 96 0.26 3.00 11.03
CA THR A 96 -0.40 2.04 11.92
C THR A 96 -1.81 2.47 12.33
N ILE A 97 -2.23 3.69 11.98
CA ILE A 97 -3.51 4.28 12.39
C ILE A 97 -4.55 4.10 11.29
N ASN A 98 -4.18 4.36 10.03
CA ASN A 98 -5.03 4.16 8.86
C ASN A 98 -4.48 3.13 7.86
N GLY A 99 -3.30 2.54 8.13
CA GLY A 99 -2.65 1.65 7.18
C GLY A 99 -3.30 0.28 7.11
N GLY A 100 -4.37 0.19 6.33
CA GLY A 100 -4.94 -1.03 5.73
C GLY A 100 -5.46 -2.12 6.66
N SER A 101 -5.02 -2.14 7.92
CA SER A 101 -5.47 -3.07 8.94
C SER A 101 -6.66 -2.48 9.67
N GLY A 102 -7.82 -3.12 9.52
CA GLY A 102 -9.07 -2.70 10.12
C GLY A 102 -9.58 -3.74 11.09
N LYS A 103 -10.04 -3.31 12.26
CA LYS A 103 -10.80 -4.14 13.20
C LYS A 103 -12.25 -3.67 13.22
N ASN A 104 -13.18 -4.59 13.42
CA ASN A 104 -14.62 -4.32 13.46
C ASN A 104 -15.18 -3.70 12.16
N LEU A 105 -14.68 -4.18 11.03
CA LEU A 105 -15.22 -3.87 9.71
C LEU A 105 -16.60 -4.52 9.53
N ASN A 106 -17.35 -4.04 8.53
CA ASN A 106 -18.60 -4.64 8.09
C ASN A 106 -18.69 -4.61 6.57
N ASP A 107 -17.57 -4.91 5.93
CA ASP A 107 -17.41 -4.78 4.49
C ASP A 107 -18.10 -5.97 3.83
N LYS A 108 -19.18 -5.68 3.10
CA LYS A 108 -19.94 -6.68 2.36
C LYS A 108 -19.38 -6.76 0.95
N VAL A 109 -18.96 -7.94 0.56
CA VAL A 109 -18.41 -8.22 -0.76
C VAL A 109 -19.26 -9.30 -1.39
N HIS A 110 -19.93 -9.00 -2.50
CA HIS A 110 -20.73 -9.98 -3.23
C HIS A 110 -19.84 -10.91 -4.04
N SER A 111 -20.44 -11.98 -4.58
CA SER A 111 -19.75 -12.87 -5.52
C SER A 111 -19.19 -12.08 -6.71
N GLU A 112 -17.97 -12.39 -7.10
CA GLU A 112 -17.19 -11.75 -8.17
C GLU A 112 -16.80 -10.28 -7.92
N GLU A 113 -17.14 -9.71 -6.77
CA GLU A 113 -16.67 -8.37 -6.38
C GLU A 113 -15.24 -8.43 -5.84
N VAL A 114 -14.55 -7.30 -6.00
CA VAL A 114 -13.19 -7.09 -5.50
C VAL A 114 -13.19 -5.95 -4.52
N ILE A 115 -12.61 -6.18 -3.34
CA ILE A 115 -12.30 -5.14 -2.36
C ILE A 115 -10.79 -5.02 -2.19
N CYS A 116 -10.29 -3.81 -1.99
CA CYS A 116 -8.87 -3.51 -1.88
C CYS A 116 -8.54 -2.89 -0.53
N TYR A 117 -7.47 -3.39 0.10
CA TYR A 117 -6.89 -2.82 1.31
C TYR A 117 -5.47 -2.38 1.00
N SER A 118 -5.13 -1.14 1.34
CA SER A 118 -3.81 -0.56 1.07
C SER A 118 -3.10 -0.14 2.35
N ALA A 119 -1.78 -0.30 2.38
CA ALA A 119 -0.94 0.16 3.47
C ALA A 119 0.35 0.79 2.94
N VAL A 120 0.87 1.79 3.65
CA VAL A 120 2.21 2.33 3.35
C VAL A 120 3.24 1.46 4.06
N ILE A 121 4.18 0.91 3.29
CA ILE A 121 5.24 0.05 3.77
C ILE A 121 6.61 0.64 3.46
N ARG A 122 7.58 0.33 4.32
CA ARG A 122 9.01 0.55 4.06
C ARG A 122 9.73 -0.77 4.17
N VAL A 123 10.59 -1.05 3.19
CA VAL A 123 11.42 -2.25 3.16
C VAL A 123 12.85 -1.88 3.53
N LEU A 124 13.44 -2.67 4.43
CA LEU A 124 14.80 -2.54 4.93
C LEU A 124 15.51 -3.89 4.84
N VAL A 125 15.92 -4.25 3.63
CA VAL A 125 16.74 -5.45 3.40
C VAL A 125 18.22 -5.15 3.56
N LYS A 126 19.00 -6.18 3.87
CA LYS A 126 20.47 -6.11 3.82
C LYS A 126 20.94 -6.07 2.35
N GLU A 127 22.14 -5.56 2.11
CA GLU A 127 22.69 -5.32 0.76
C GLU A 127 22.78 -6.58 -0.12
N ASP A 128 22.73 -7.78 0.48
CA ASP A 128 22.83 -9.09 -0.16
C ASP A 128 21.49 -9.71 -0.59
N GLU A 129 20.36 -9.16 -0.16
CA GLU A 129 19.03 -9.68 -0.50
C GLU A 129 18.42 -8.94 -1.70
N SER A 130 18.27 -9.65 -2.82
CA SER A 130 17.73 -9.10 -4.07
C SER A 130 16.21 -9.20 -4.21
N GLU A 131 15.56 -10.03 -3.40
CA GLU A 131 14.11 -10.21 -3.37
C GLU A 131 13.66 -10.51 -1.93
N THR A 132 12.53 -9.93 -1.51
CA THR A 132 11.95 -10.20 -0.19
C THR A 132 10.46 -10.52 -0.26
N PRO A 133 9.94 -11.46 0.56
CA PRO A 133 8.50 -11.55 0.81
C PRO A 133 8.01 -10.34 1.59
N LEU A 134 6.80 -9.87 1.28
CA LEU A 134 6.20 -8.75 2.01
C LEU A 134 5.44 -9.20 3.27
N GLY A 135 5.14 -10.49 3.39
CA GLY A 135 4.46 -11.07 4.54
C GLY A 135 3.18 -11.80 4.15
N ARG A 136 2.14 -11.66 4.97
CA ARG A 136 0.83 -12.30 4.79
C ARG A 136 -0.29 -11.32 5.11
N MET A 137 -1.46 -11.56 4.55
CA MET A 137 -2.71 -10.89 4.92
C MET A 137 -3.58 -11.86 5.68
N SER A 138 -4.04 -11.46 6.85
CA SER A 138 -5.03 -12.17 7.64
C SER A 138 -6.39 -11.51 7.47
N VAL A 139 -7.40 -12.29 7.13
CA VAL A 139 -8.77 -11.83 6.90
C VAL A 139 -9.71 -12.61 7.80
N GLU A 140 -10.41 -11.93 8.69
CA GLU A 140 -11.54 -12.48 9.42
C GLU A 140 -12.83 -12.14 8.69
N TRP A 141 -13.63 -13.16 8.38
CA TRP A 141 -14.79 -13.03 7.52
C TRP A 141 -15.84 -14.10 7.83
N ARG A 142 -17.04 -13.94 7.30
CA ARG A 142 -18.10 -14.95 7.33
C ARG A 142 -18.93 -14.91 6.05
N ARG A 143 -19.63 -16.01 5.72
CA ARG A 143 -20.59 -16.00 4.60
C ARG A 143 -21.72 -15.00 4.88
N ALA A 144 -22.21 -14.34 3.85
CA ALA A 144 -23.35 -13.41 3.93
C ALA A 144 -24.70 -14.15 4.03
N VAL A 145 -24.79 -15.15 4.91
CA VAL A 145 -26.00 -15.92 5.21
C VAL A 145 -26.28 -15.84 6.72
N PRO A 146 -27.54 -15.98 7.15
CA PRO A 146 -27.89 -16.00 8.57
C PRO A 146 -27.12 -17.11 9.31
N ASN A 147 -26.73 -16.84 10.56
CA ASN A 147 -26.05 -17.79 11.45
C ASN A 147 -24.70 -18.34 10.93
N SER A 148 -24.06 -17.66 9.98
CA SER A 148 -22.72 -18.02 9.54
C SER A 148 -21.67 -17.78 10.64
N CYS A 149 -20.80 -18.76 10.85
CA CYS A 149 -19.69 -18.64 11.78
C CYS A 149 -18.55 -17.80 11.17
N PRO A 150 -17.89 -16.93 11.94
CA PRO A 150 -16.69 -16.25 11.50
C PRO A 150 -15.53 -17.24 11.36
N VAL A 151 -14.73 -17.03 10.32
CA VAL A 151 -13.54 -17.80 9.97
C VAL A 151 -12.40 -16.83 9.73
N ARG A 152 -11.18 -17.26 10.05
CA ARG A 152 -9.94 -16.52 9.75
C ARG A 152 -9.18 -17.24 8.64
N SER A 153 -8.94 -16.56 7.54
CA SER A 153 -8.10 -17.03 6.43
C SER A 153 -6.80 -16.22 6.39
N VAL A 154 -5.70 -16.86 5.99
CA VAL A 154 -4.40 -16.19 5.86
C VAL A 154 -3.84 -16.48 4.47
N ALA A 155 -3.52 -15.43 3.72
CA ALA A 155 -2.97 -15.54 2.38
C ALA A 155 -1.58 -14.89 2.29
N PRO A 156 -0.64 -15.45 1.50
CA PRO A 156 0.66 -14.83 1.30
C PRO A 156 0.53 -13.54 0.49
N LEU A 157 1.35 -12.55 0.83
CA LEU A 157 1.58 -11.38 -0.01
C LEU A 157 2.70 -11.66 -1.01
N CYS A 158 2.80 -10.83 -2.05
CA CYS A 158 3.78 -11.00 -3.10
C CYS A 158 5.22 -10.90 -2.57
N ARG A 159 6.13 -11.51 -3.33
CA ARG A 159 7.56 -11.26 -3.25
C ARG A 159 7.90 -10.20 -4.28
N ILE A 160 8.86 -9.32 -3.95
CA ILE A 160 9.24 -8.24 -4.84
C ILE A 160 10.75 -8.03 -4.83
N PRO A 161 11.38 -7.84 -6.01
CA PRO A 161 12.78 -7.45 -6.10
C PRO A 161 13.05 -6.12 -5.39
N VAL A 162 14.16 -6.06 -4.67
CA VAL A 162 14.59 -4.87 -3.94
C VAL A 162 15.88 -4.34 -4.53
N LEU A 163 15.87 -3.06 -4.88
CA LEU A 163 17.02 -2.35 -5.44
C LEU A 163 17.67 -1.52 -4.33
N ALA A 164 19.01 -1.53 -4.31
CA ALA A 164 19.78 -0.70 -3.41
C ALA A 164 19.47 0.79 -3.61
N CYS A 165 19.30 1.52 -2.50
CA CYS A 165 19.00 2.94 -2.50
C CYS A 165 19.97 3.65 -1.55
N PRO A 166 21.15 4.07 -2.05
CA PRO A 166 22.19 4.70 -1.22
C PRO A 166 21.78 6.08 -0.69
N ILE A 167 20.84 6.76 -1.37
CA ILE A 167 20.26 8.05 -0.97
C ILE A 167 18.75 8.00 -1.20
N SER A 168 17.96 8.10 -0.13
CA SER A 168 16.50 8.30 -0.25
C SER A 168 16.16 9.78 -0.22
N ILE A 169 15.12 10.17 -0.96
CA ILE A 169 14.59 11.53 -0.95
C ILE A 169 13.11 11.53 -0.57
N SER A 170 12.71 12.49 0.26
CA SER A 170 11.32 12.82 0.55
C SER A 170 11.09 14.33 0.41
N SER A 171 9.84 14.74 0.27
CA SER A 171 9.48 16.16 0.29
C SER A 171 8.27 16.43 1.17
N HIS A 172 8.24 17.63 1.74
CA HIS A 172 7.08 18.16 2.44
C HIS A 172 6.92 19.64 2.12
N ILE A 173 5.66 20.06 1.93
CA ILE A 173 5.30 21.46 1.74
C ILE A 173 5.10 22.05 3.13
N LYS A 174 5.90 23.05 3.49
CA LYS A 174 5.79 23.73 4.79
C LYS A 174 4.61 24.72 4.80
N THR A 175 4.33 25.34 3.66
CA THR A 175 3.17 26.23 3.48
C THR A 175 1.91 25.43 3.18
N ASN A 176 0.99 25.32 4.14
CA ASN A 176 -0.29 24.65 3.96
C ASN A 176 -1.45 25.54 4.46
N PRO A 177 -2.42 25.93 3.61
CA PRO A 177 -2.55 25.59 2.19
C PRO A 177 -1.58 26.35 1.29
N ALA A 178 -1.23 25.76 0.14
CA ALA A 178 -0.53 26.47 -0.94
C ALA A 178 -1.52 27.35 -1.71
N ILE A 179 -1.23 28.65 -1.83
CA ILE A 179 -2.13 29.65 -2.43
C ILE A 179 -1.44 30.32 -3.63
N VAL A 180 -2.21 30.58 -4.69
CA VAL A 180 -1.74 31.32 -5.88
C VAL A 180 -1.09 32.65 -5.50
N ARG A 181 0.04 32.96 -6.12
CA ARG A 181 0.82 34.20 -5.93
C ARG A 181 1.27 34.45 -4.48
N GLN A 182 1.31 33.41 -3.65
CA GLN A 182 1.96 33.45 -2.34
C GLN A 182 3.23 32.57 -2.34
N PRO A 183 4.22 32.87 -1.49
CA PRO A 183 5.38 32.00 -1.31
C PRO A 183 4.96 30.62 -0.78
N ILE A 184 5.41 29.57 -1.46
CA ILE A 184 5.22 28.16 -1.11
C ILE A 184 6.59 27.58 -0.81
N GLU A 185 6.83 27.26 0.45
CA GLU A 185 8.07 26.63 0.90
C GLU A 185 7.99 25.11 0.76
N ILE A 186 8.92 24.54 -0.01
CA ILE A 186 9.05 23.09 -0.22
C ILE A 186 10.41 22.66 0.33
N CYS A 187 10.41 21.70 1.24
CA CYS A 187 11.62 21.11 1.79
C CYS A 187 11.81 19.70 1.23
N PHE A 188 12.96 19.48 0.62
CA PHE A 188 13.46 18.17 0.23
C PHE A 188 14.41 17.67 1.30
N GLU A 189 14.18 16.45 1.79
CA GLU A 189 15.07 15.78 2.73
C GLU A 189 15.79 14.64 2.02
N LEU A 190 17.11 14.71 1.97
CA LEU A 190 17.98 13.66 1.43
C LEU A 190 18.62 12.93 2.59
N LYS A 191 18.39 11.61 2.70
CA LYS A 191 18.99 10.76 3.72
C LYS A 191 19.97 9.79 3.10
N SER A 192 21.20 9.78 3.61
CA SER A 192 22.21 8.79 3.20
C SER A 192 22.03 7.49 3.95
N HIS A 193 21.99 6.40 3.18
CA HIS A 193 22.07 5.02 3.66
C HIS A 193 23.41 4.38 3.31
N SER A 194 24.32 5.16 2.73
CA SER A 194 25.66 4.72 2.36
C SER A 194 26.56 4.66 3.58
N LYS A 195 27.56 3.76 3.55
CA LYS A 195 28.61 3.65 4.58
C LYS A 195 29.63 4.78 4.51
N GLU A 196 29.72 5.45 3.37
CA GLU A 196 30.65 6.55 3.09
C GLU A 196 29.91 7.87 2.85
N ALA A 197 30.64 8.97 2.95
CA ALA A 197 30.10 10.29 2.63
C ALA A 197 29.86 10.41 1.13
N VAL A 198 28.69 10.92 0.76
CA VAL A 198 28.26 11.07 -0.64
C VAL A 198 28.17 12.55 -0.99
N GLU A 199 28.76 12.93 -2.12
CA GLU A 199 28.58 14.26 -2.68
C GLU A 199 27.35 14.27 -3.59
N ILE A 200 26.42 15.19 -3.30
CA ILE A 200 25.17 15.36 -4.05
C ILE A 200 25.07 16.80 -4.54
N SER A 201 24.95 16.94 -5.86
CA SER A 201 24.49 18.15 -6.52
C SER A 201 22.99 18.05 -6.75
N THR A 202 22.23 18.98 -6.17
CA THR A 202 20.80 19.17 -6.48
C THR A 202 20.63 20.31 -7.45
N ASN A 203 19.80 20.15 -8.47
CA ASN A 203 19.43 21.23 -9.39
C ASN A 203 17.91 21.29 -9.54
N PHE A 204 17.34 22.45 -9.26
CA PHE A 204 15.92 22.71 -9.39
C PHE A 204 15.57 23.04 -10.84
N ASP A 205 14.56 22.36 -11.37
CA ASP A 205 14.10 22.55 -12.75
C ASP A 205 12.96 23.55 -12.77
N LEU A 206 13.18 24.65 -13.49
CA LEU A 206 12.19 25.70 -13.66
C LEU A 206 10.98 25.17 -14.44
N ASN A 207 9.80 25.58 -14.02
CA ASN A 207 8.52 25.24 -14.61
C ASN A 207 7.77 26.55 -14.86
N ASP A 208 7.13 26.72 -16.02
CA ASP A 208 6.44 27.94 -16.42
C ASP A 208 5.24 28.29 -15.51
N VAL A 209 4.71 27.32 -14.76
CA VAL A 209 3.64 27.53 -13.77
C VAL A 209 4.14 28.01 -12.40
N PHE A 210 5.45 28.04 -12.15
CA PHE A 210 6.05 28.51 -10.89
C PHE A 210 7.12 29.58 -11.13
N MET A 211 7.05 30.67 -10.38
CA MET A 211 8.22 31.53 -10.19
C MET A 211 9.08 30.96 -9.07
N PHE A 212 10.37 30.79 -9.34
CA PHE A 212 11.34 30.30 -8.37
C PHE A 212 12.22 31.46 -7.87
N SER A 213 12.53 31.47 -6.58
CA SER A 213 13.50 32.37 -5.98
C SER A 213 14.48 31.57 -5.13
N GLY A 214 15.78 31.79 -5.33
CA GLY A 214 16.85 31.16 -4.55
C GLY A 214 17.95 30.53 -5.41
N GLU A 215 18.76 29.69 -4.76
CA GLU A 215 19.84 28.97 -5.42
C GLU A 215 19.29 27.79 -6.22
N ARG A 216 19.41 27.88 -7.55
CA ARG A 216 18.93 26.83 -8.45
C ARG A 216 19.71 25.53 -8.29
N LYS A 217 21.02 25.62 -8.04
CA LYS A 217 21.91 24.48 -7.87
C LYS A 217 22.65 24.60 -6.54
N VAL A 218 22.60 23.53 -5.75
CA VAL A 218 23.30 23.41 -4.48
C VAL A 218 24.10 22.11 -4.50
N THR A 219 25.37 22.17 -4.10
CA THR A 219 26.22 20.98 -3.94
C THR A 219 26.52 20.79 -2.46
N MET A 220 26.35 19.59 -1.96
CA MET A 220 26.51 19.28 -0.54
C MET A 220 27.07 17.89 -0.33
N THR A 221 27.77 17.71 0.79
CA THR A 221 28.18 16.38 1.26
C THR A 221 27.18 15.86 2.29
N VAL A 222 26.64 14.68 2.04
CA VAL A 222 25.75 13.94 2.94
C VAL A 222 26.57 12.86 3.63
N LEU A 223 26.73 12.98 4.96
CA LEU A 223 27.47 11.99 5.76
C LEU A 223 26.67 10.68 5.90
N PRO A 224 27.33 9.54 6.20
CA PRO A 224 26.65 8.27 6.47
C PRO A 224 25.54 8.41 7.51
N GLY A 225 24.34 7.91 7.20
CA GLY A 225 23.17 7.98 8.08
C GLY A 225 22.57 9.38 8.30
N ALA A 226 23.22 10.44 7.82
CA ALA A 226 22.77 11.81 8.02
C ALA A 226 21.68 12.20 7.02
N THR A 227 20.84 13.14 7.45
CA THR A 227 19.84 13.79 6.61
C THR A 227 20.26 15.22 6.32
N ARG A 228 20.23 15.61 5.04
CA ARG A 228 20.41 17.00 4.58
C ARG A 228 19.11 17.54 4.01
N ARG A 229 18.86 18.82 4.24
CA ARG A 229 17.66 19.51 3.79
C ARG A 229 17.99 20.55 2.74
N VAL A 230 17.20 20.56 1.67
CA VAL A 230 17.21 21.63 0.66
C VAL A 230 15.82 22.24 0.66
N THR A 231 15.71 23.50 1.07
CA THR A 231 14.43 24.23 1.01
C THR A 231 14.45 25.15 -0.20
N VAL A 232 13.37 25.11 -0.98
CA VAL A 232 13.13 26.01 -2.09
C VAL A 232 11.86 26.79 -1.85
N VAL A 233 11.83 28.04 -2.32
CA VAL A 233 10.65 28.89 -2.28
C VAL A 233 10.17 29.12 -3.70
N VAL A 234 8.93 28.71 -3.96
CA VAL A 234 8.28 28.89 -5.25
C VAL A 234 7.00 29.70 -5.08
N MET A 235 6.52 30.30 -6.16
CA MET A 235 5.24 30.99 -6.20
C MET A 235 4.45 30.45 -7.38
N ALA A 236 3.31 29.82 -7.11
CA ALA A 236 2.42 29.32 -8.14
C ALA A 236 1.73 30.46 -8.89
N LEU A 237 1.73 30.41 -10.22
CA LEU A 237 1.12 31.42 -11.08
C LEU A 237 -0.36 31.16 -11.39
N SER A 238 -0.80 29.91 -11.20
CA SER A 238 -2.17 29.46 -11.43
C SER A 238 -2.66 28.55 -10.30
N ALA A 239 -3.99 28.44 -10.16
CA ALA A 239 -4.62 27.53 -9.21
C ALA A 239 -4.85 26.15 -9.84
N GLY A 240 -5.13 25.16 -9.00
CA GLY A 240 -5.51 23.80 -9.40
C GLY A 240 -4.43 22.77 -9.08
N ARG A 241 -4.51 21.62 -9.77
CA ARG A 241 -3.53 20.54 -9.67
C ARG A 241 -2.35 20.85 -10.60
N LEU A 242 -1.23 21.27 -10.04
CA LEU A 242 -0.01 21.57 -10.78
C LEU A 242 1.00 20.42 -10.64
N ASN A 243 1.88 20.27 -11.63
CA ASN A 243 3.02 19.35 -11.50
C ASN A 243 3.87 19.75 -10.31
N PHE A 244 4.28 18.77 -9.49
CA PHE A 244 5.14 19.06 -8.36
C PHE A 244 6.47 19.62 -8.86
N PRO A 245 7.05 20.63 -8.19
CA PRO A 245 8.32 21.20 -8.60
C PRO A 245 9.44 20.16 -8.65
N LYS A 246 10.13 20.09 -9.81
CA LYS A 246 11.09 19.05 -10.10
C LYS A 246 12.48 19.41 -9.58
N ILE A 247 13.14 18.42 -8.98
CA ILE A 247 14.53 18.49 -8.56
C ILE A 247 15.28 17.35 -9.21
N SER A 248 16.46 17.63 -9.74
CA SER A 248 17.39 16.65 -10.28
C SER A 248 18.55 16.44 -9.32
N LEU A 249 19.01 15.20 -9.20
CA LEU A 249 20.14 14.80 -8.37
C LEU A 249 21.28 14.33 -9.28
N LYS A 250 22.50 14.71 -8.94
CA LYS A 250 23.74 14.17 -9.52
C LYS A 250 24.74 13.83 -8.43
N SER A 251 25.47 12.74 -8.62
CA SER A 251 26.52 12.29 -7.71
C SER A 251 27.63 11.62 -8.51
N PRO A 252 28.91 11.86 -8.20
CA PRO A 252 29.98 11.05 -8.77
C PRO A 252 30.00 9.62 -8.20
N GLN A 253 29.42 9.37 -7.02
CA GLN A 253 29.44 8.07 -6.35
C GLN A 253 28.23 7.18 -6.67
N ILE A 254 27.12 7.75 -7.14
CA ILE A 254 25.85 7.04 -7.35
C ILE A 254 25.43 7.17 -8.81
N SER A 255 25.01 6.06 -9.42
CA SER A 255 24.53 6.05 -10.79
C SER A 255 23.31 6.96 -10.98
N ASP A 256 23.22 7.63 -12.13
CA ASP A 256 22.08 8.47 -12.49
C ASP A 256 20.76 7.66 -12.47
N GLN A 257 20.78 6.40 -12.88
CA GLN A 257 19.59 5.55 -12.86
C GLN A 257 19.03 5.36 -11.45
N THR A 258 19.89 5.10 -10.46
CA THR A 258 19.49 4.95 -9.06
C THR A 258 18.94 6.26 -8.47
N LEU A 259 19.58 7.39 -8.81
CA LEU A 259 19.11 8.71 -8.39
C LEU A 259 17.74 9.04 -9.01
N GLN A 260 17.55 8.74 -10.29
CA GLN A 260 16.27 8.93 -10.98
C GLN A 260 15.16 8.04 -10.41
N GLN A 261 15.47 6.80 -10.03
CA GLN A 261 14.50 5.96 -9.33
C GLN A 261 14.13 6.56 -7.98
N SER A 262 15.10 7.07 -7.23
CA SER A 262 14.87 7.68 -5.92
C SER A 262 13.94 8.89 -6.02
N LEU A 263 14.06 9.69 -7.07
CA LEU A 263 13.17 10.84 -7.32
C LEU A 263 11.71 10.46 -7.59
N ARG A 264 11.41 9.20 -7.96
CA ARG A 264 10.02 8.74 -8.20
C ARG A 264 9.20 8.61 -6.92
N THR A 265 9.83 8.69 -5.74
CA THR A 265 9.13 8.73 -4.45
C THR A 265 8.49 10.08 -4.18
N LEU A 266 8.93 11.13 -4.88
CA LEU A 266 8.37 12.47 -4.72
C LEU A 266 6.94 12.54 -5.27
N PRO A 267 6.09 13.41 -4.70
CA PRO A 267 4.75 13.65 -5.21
C PRO A 267 4.79 14.07 -6.67
N ALA A 268 3.83 13.59 -7.48
CA ALA A 268 3.69 14.02 -8.87
C ALA A 268 3.01 15.39 -9.00
N ALA A 269 2.19 15.78 -8.02
CA ALA A 269 1.41 17.00 -8.07
C ALA A 269 1.38 17.76 -6.73
N ILE A 270 1.15 19.06 -6.83
CA ILE A 270 0.81 19.97 -5.74
C ILE A 270 -0.54 20.62 -6.05
N PHE A 271 -1.40 20.75 -5.03
CA PHE A 271 -2.68 21.43 -5.16
C PHE A 271 -2.57 22.86 -4.66
N VAL A 272 -2.89 23.81 -5.53
CA VAL A 272 -2.81 25.25 -5.25
C VAL A 272 -4.19 25.85 -5.26
N LEU A 273 -4.56 26.53 -4.18
CA LEU A 273 -5.86 27.17 -4.03
C LEU A 273 -5.87 28.57 -4.64
N PRO A 274 -6.99 29.02 -5.23
CA PRO A 274 -7.14 30.40 -5.64
C PRO A 274 -7.06 31.32 -4.42
N LYS A 275 -6.55 32.55 -4.62
CA LYS A 275 -6.64 33.57 -3.59
C LYS A 275 -8.13 33.87 -3.33
N ALA A 276 -8.55 33.85 -2.07
CA ALA A 276 -9.88 34.31 -1.71
C ALA A 276 -10.05 35.76 -2.19
N LYS A 277 -11.21 36.09 -2.76
CA LYS A 277 -11.55 37.49 -3.00
C LYS A 277 -11.73 38.14 -1.63
N ASP A 278 -10.87 39.10 -1.30
CA ASP A 278 -11.18 40.04 -0.23
C ASP A 278 -12.48 40.75 -0.64
N LEU A 279 -13.58 40.46 0.06
CA LEU A 279 -14.77 41.31 0.00
C LEU A 279 -14.36 42.64 0.60
N ALA A 280 -13.88 43.55 -0.24
CA ALA A 280 -13.71 44.94 0.15
C ALA A 280 -15.09 45.44 0.63
N PRO A 281 -15.20 46.04 1.83
CA PRO A 281 -16.40 46.76 2.19
C PRO A 281 -16.58 47.87 1.14
N HIS A 282 -17.70 47.82 0.41
CA HIS A 282 -18.07 48.92 -0.46
C HIS A 282 -18.15 50.22 0.37
N PRO A 283 -17.62 51.34 -0.15
CA PRO A 283 -17.67 52.64 0.51
C PRO A 283 -19.10 53.14 0.70
#